data_AF-A0A1M6A6J0-F1
#
_entry.id   AF-A0A1M6A6J0-F1
#
_cell.length_a   1.000
_cell.length_b   1.000
_cell.length_c   1.000
_cell.angle_alpha   90.00
_cell.angle_beta   90.00
_cell.angle_gamma   90.00
#
_symmetry.space_group_name_H-M   'P 1'
#
loop_
_entity.id
_entity.type
_entity.pdbx_description
1 polymer ?
#
loop_
_entity_poly.entity_id
_entity_poly.type
_entity_poly.pdbx_seq_one_letter_code
_entity_poly.pdbx_strand_id
1 'polypeptide(L)'
;MQRLIRHLESRAGWRALVTAFGLGGLAALAMPPLFAIPLLLVALPGLLVLLGRAGSWKRAALLGWAFGWGHHVVGLYWITYSILTEAERLWWLVPLAVPLLALWMGIYHVIPAVLAWKARPGWPRVLVLAGGWVLAEFVRGWAFTGFPWNLLGSVWAFAALPVQSAAWIGAQGLSLVTVLLACTPLLGRRAMAGGLAAVVVFAGLGVARLWPAEPAPLPVTLILVQGNVAQEAKWREEQRWPIFRRYLELSRQGVEAAAQEAPGTRPVVIWPETASPFLLADDPEARRIAASALPLDGLLLAGTVRAEWGPDRRPTKLFNSLVAMGPDAQVAAVYDKAHLVPFGEYMPLSGLLPIRVIRGGVDFGAGPGPVALPLPGLPPAGPLICYEVIFPGAVVGAERPGWLLNITNDAWFGISAGPHQHLAAARLRAVEEGLPLARAAQTGISASFDSRGREIARLPLGETGIALSPLPAAGSPTPFARLGPVIPAVLAALALLGGWAGTSRRGMRGG
;
A
#
# COMPACT_ATOMS: atom_id res chain seq x y z
N MET A 1 -0.65 -32.75 -9.62
CA MET A 1 -1.99 -32.24 -9.26
C MET A 1 -2.90 -33.30 -8.64
N GLN A 2 -3.28 -34.39 -9.32
CA GLN A 2 -4.22 -35.38 -8.76
C GLN A 2 -3.78 -36.03 -7.43
N ARG A 3 -2.49 -36.34 -7.24
CA ARG A 3 -1.97 -36.84 -5.95
C ARG A 3 -2.15 -35.83 -4.81
N LEU A 4 -1.90 -34.55 -5.08
CA LEU A 4 -2.10 -33.46 -4.12
C LEU A 4 -3.59 -33.30 -3.78
N ILE A 5 -4.48 -33.33 -4.78
CA ILE A 5 -5.93 -33.26 -4.57
C ILE A 5 -6.38 -34.38 -3.64
N ARG A 6 -6.05 -35.65 -3.94
CA ARG A 6 -6.40 -36.79 -3.08
C ARG A 6 -5.87 -36.66 -1.65
N HIS A 7 -4.64 -36.16 -1.51
CA HIS A 7 -4.05 -35.91 -0.21
C HIS A 7 -4.84 -34.85 0.59
N LEU A 8 -5.21 -33.74 -0.05
CA LEU A 8 -6.02 -32.69 0.57
C LEU A 8 -7.44 -33.16 0.90
N GLU A 9 -8.06 -33.95 0.03
CA GLU A 9 -9.40 -34.54 0.23
C GLU A 9 -9.46 -35.49 1.44
N SER A 10 -8.33 -36.11 1.79
CA SER A 10 -8.20 -36.97 2.97
C SER A 10 -8.11 -36.21 4.30
N ARG A 11 -7.87 -34.89 4.26
CA ARG A 11 -7.76 -34.07 5.47
C ARG A 11 -9.17 -33.74 5.99
N ALA A 12 -9.43 -34.13 7.24
CA ALA A 12 -10.66 -33.82 7.96
C ALA A 12 -10.37 -33.20 9.33
N GLY A 13 -11.39 -32.61 9.97
CA GLY A 13 -11.26 -32.04 11.32
C GLY A 13 -10.11 -31.03 11.45
N TRP A 14 -9.39 -31.04 12.57
CA TRP A 14 -8.30 -30.09 12.82
C TRP A 14 -7.20 -30.13 11.73
N ARG A 15 -6.92 -31.30 11.12
CA ARG A 15 -5.89 -31.43 10.07
C ARG A 15 -6.19 -30.57 8.85
N ALA A 16 -7.47 -30.45 8.47
CA ALA A 16 -7.88 -29.58 7.37
C ALA A 16 -7.76 -28.09 7.72
N LEU A 17 -7.95 -27.70 8.99
CA LEU A 17 -7.75 -26.32 9.43
C LEU A 17 -6.26 -25.94 9.41
N VAL A 18 -5.39 -26.82 9.91
CA VAL A 18 -3.93 -26.63 9.83
C VAL A 18 -3.46 -26.56 8.38
N THR A 19 -4.02 -27.40 7.51
CA THR A 19 -3.71 -27.37 6.07
C THR A 19 -4.17 -26.04 5.45
N ALA A 20 -5.39 -25.57 5.76
CA ALA A 20 -5.89 -24.28 5.27
C ALA A 20 -4.99 -23.12 5.74
N PHE A 21 -4.59 -23.11 7.01
CA PHE A 21 -3.64 -22.15 7.57
C PHE A 21 -2.30 -22.17 6.82
N GLY A 22 -1.72 -23.35 6.60
CA GLY A 22 -0.48 -23.49 5.84
C GLY A 22 -0.60 -23.00 4.39
N LEU A 23 -1.72 -23.28 3.71
CA LEU A 23 -2.00 -22.76 2.36
C LEU A 23 -2.12 -21.24 2.35
N GLY A 24 -2.71 -20.64 3.39
CA GLY A 24 -2.74 -19.20 3.58
C GLY A 24 -1.34 -18.61 3.71
N GLY A 25 -0.50 -19.22 4.54
CA GLY A 25 0.90 -18.84 4.69
C GLY A 25 1.68 -18.93 3.38
N LEU A 26 1.48 -20.00 2.59
CA LEU A 26 2.07 -20.12 1.25
C LEU A 26 1.59 -19.02 0.29
N ALA A 27 0.32 -18.63 0.36
CA ALA A 27 -0.19 -17.53 -0.43
C ALA A 27 0.45 -16.18 -0.06
N ALA A 28 0.79 -15.97 1.22
CA ALA A 28 1.46 -14.76 1.68
C ALA A 28 2.88 -14.61 1.11
N LEU A 29 3.58 -15.72 0.80
CA LEU A 29 4.90 -15.68 0.17
C LEU A 29 4.88 -15.15 -1.27
N ALA A 30 3.70 -15.07 -1.90
CA ALA A 30 3.55 -14.40 -3.19
C ALA A 30 3.63 -12.87 -3.09
N MET A 31 3.48 -12.30 -1.89
CA MET A 31 3.57 -10.86 -1.65
C MET A 31 5.03 -10.38 -1.72
N PRO A 32 5.26 -9.06 -1.88
CA PRO A 32 6.58 -8.49 -1.71
C PRO A 32 7.19 -8.84 -0.33
N PRO A 33 8.52 -9.04 -0.24
CA PRO A 33 9.50 -8.94 -1.32
C PRO A 33 9.74 -10.24 -2.10
N LEU A 34 9.13 -11.36 -1.70
CA LEU A 34 9.47 -12.67 -2.26
C LEU A 34 8.91 -12.90 -3.67
N PHE A 35 7.70 -12.40 -3.95
CA PHE A 35 7.03 -12.59 -5.24
C PHE A 35 6.96 -14.07 -5.69
N ALA A 36 6.79 -15.01 -4.75
CA ALA A 36 6.64 -16.44 -5.04
C ALA A 36 5.24 -16.77 -5.61
N ILE A 37 4.83 -16.05 -6.66
CA ILE A 37 3.51 -16.13 -7.33
C ILE A 37 3.10 -17.58 -7.69
N PRO A 38 4.00 -18.46 -8.17
CA PRO A 38 3.62 -19.85 -8.47
C PRO A 38 3.01 -20.62 -7.29
N LEU A 39 3.30 -20.23 -6.05
CA LEU A 39 2.68 -20.85 -4.86
C LEU A 39 1.16 -20.65 -4.81
N LEU A 40 0.63 -19.60 -5.45
CA LEU A 40 -0.81 -19.40 -5.58
C LEU A 40 -1.50 -20.51 -6.38
N LEU A 41 -0.80 -21.16 -7.32
CA LEU A 41 -1.29 -22.33 -8.09
C LEU A 41 -1.49 -23.58 -7.21
N VAL A 42 -1.02 -23.53 -5.97
CA VAL A 42 -1.23 -24.57 -4.96
C VAL A 42 -2.16 -24.07 -3.86
N ALA A 43 -1.91 -22.87 -3.35
CA ALA A 43 -2.63 -22.30 -2.20
C ALA A 43 -4.14 -22.14 -2.46
N LEU A 44 -4.53 -21.45 -3.54
CA LEU A 44 -5.93 -21.15 -3.84
C LEU A 44 -6.69 -22.39 -4.33
N PRO A 45 -6.13 -23.21 -5.24
CA PRO A 45 -6.66 -24.53 -5.52
C PRO A 45 -6.85 -25.41 -4.28
N GLY A 46 -5.86 -25.44 -3.40
CA GLY A 46 -5.91 -26.24 -2.19
C GLY A 46 -7.08 -25.83 -1.28
N LEU A 47 -7.30 -24.52 -1.12
CA LEU A 47 -8.46 -23.99 -0.40
C LEU A 47 -9.77 -24.48 -1.03
N LEU A 48 -9.92 -24.39 -2.36
CA LEU A 48 -11.13 -24.84 -3.05
C LEU A 48 -11.41 -26.35 -2.87
N VAL A 49 -10.37 -27.18 -2.85
CA VAL A 49 -10.49 -28.62 -2.58
C VAL A 49 -11.00 -28.85 -1.15
N LEU A 50 -10.43 -28.17 -0.16
CA LEU A 50 -10.88 -28.27 1.23
C LEU A 50 -12.34 -27.80 1.40
N LEU A 51 -12.71 -26.69 0.75
CA LEU A 51 -14.09 -26.20 0.73
C LEU A 51 -15.04 -27.22 0.09
N GLY A 52 -14.63 -27.89 -0.98
CA GLY A 52 -15.44 -28.94 -1.63
C GLY A 52 -15.77 -30.14 -0.73
N ARG A 53 -15.02 -30.35 0.36
CA ARG A 53 -15.23 -31.41 1.35
C ARG A 53 -15.93 -30.90 2.62
N ALA A 54 -16.17 -29.61 2.73
CA ALA A 54 -16.86 -29.05 3.90
C ALA A 54 -18.34 -29.45 3.89
N GLY A 55 -18.78 -30.18 4.93
CA GLY A 55 -20.18 -30.61 5.05
C GLY A 55 -21.17 -29.52 5.47
N SER A 56 -20.71 -28.32 5.81
CA SER A 56 -21.57 -27.22 6.25
C SER A 56 -20.93 -25.84 6.00
N TRP A 57 -21.76 -24.80 5.98
CA TRP A 57 -21.30 -23.41 5.85
C TRP A 57 -20.39 -23.00 7.00
N LYS A 58 -20.67 -23.46 8.23
CA LYS A 58 -19.81 -23.22 9.42
C LYS A 58 -18.41 -23.78 9.18
N ARG A 59 -18.33 -24.96 8.56
CA ARG A 59 -17.05 -25.60 8.25
C ARG A 59 -16.29 -24.86 7.14
N ALA A 60 -16.99 -24.41 6.11
CA ALA A 60 -16.39 -23.58 5.06
C ALA A 60 -15.88 -22.24 5.62
N ALA A 61 -16.64 -21.61 6.50
CA ALA A 61 -16.23 -20.40 7.21
C ALA A 61 -14.95 -20.62 8.02
N LEU A 62 -14.87 -21.69 8.81
CA LEU A 62 -13.66 -22.01 9.58
C LEU A 62 -12.44 -22.29 8.69
N LEU A 63 -12.62 -22.93 7.53
CA LEU A 63 -11.53 -23.17 6.58
C LEU A 63 -11.05 -21.86 5.92
N GLY A 64 -11.98 -21.01 5.48
CA GLY A 64 -11.66 -19.69 4.94
C GLY A 64 -10.96 -18.80 5.96
N TRP A 65 -11.48 -18.79 7.18
CA TRP A 65 -10.88 -18.08 8.30
C TRP A 65 -9.47 -18.59 8.64
N ALA A 66 -9.27 -19.91 8.74
CA ALA A 66 -7.95 -20.48 9.01
C ALA A 66 -6.94 -20.15 7.90
N PHE A 67 -7.38 -20.20 6.64
CA PHE A 67 -6.58 -19.74 5.49
C PHE A 67 -6.21 -18.26 5.62
N GLY A 68 -7.19 -17.38 5.87
CA GLY A 68 -6.94 -15.96 6.05
C GLY A 68 -6.01 -15.68 7.23
N TRP A 69 -6.17 -16.41 8.33
CA TRP A 69 -5.31 -16.30 9.50
C TRP A 69 -3.86 -16.62 9.16
N GLY A 70 -3.60 -17.76 8.49
CA GLY A 70 -2.25 -18.11 8.04
C GLY A 70 -1.66 -17.12 7.05
N HIS A 71 -2.49 -16.60 6.14
CA HIS A 71 -2.08 -15.56 5.19
C HIS A 71 -1.65 -14.28 5.91
N HIS A 72 -2.41 -13.81 6.88
CA HIS A 72 -2.11 -12.57 7.59
C HIS A 72 -1.00 -12.74 8.64
N VAL A 73 -0.85 -13.89 9.30
CA VAL A 73 0.28 -14.15 10.19
C VAL A 73 1.60 -14.04 9.44
N VAL A 74 1.70 -14.70 8.28
CA VAL A 74 2.93 -14.67 7.46
C VAL A 74 3.06 -13.34 6.70
N GLY A 75 1.96 -12.75 6.24
CA GLY A 75 2.00 -11.51 5.45
C GLY A 75 2.24 -10.24 6.27
N LEU A 76 1.87 -10.24 7.56
CA LEU A 76 1.92 -9.08 8.46
C LEU A 76 2.85 -9.28 9.67
N TYR A 77 3.73 -10.29 9.64
CA TYR A 77 4.67 -10.54 10.75
C TYR A 77 5.51 -9.31 11.12
N TRP A 78 5.76 -8.43 10.14
CA TRP A 78 6.55 -7.23 10.32
C TRP A 78 5.90 -6.20 11.26
N ILE A 79 4.59 -6.28 11.55
CA ILE A 79 3.93 -5.40 12.53
C ILE A 79 4.55 -5.58 13.93
N THR A 80 5.16 -6.73 14.20
CA THR A 80 5.93 -6.94 15.42
C THR A 80 7.04 -5.90 15.60
N TYR A 81 7.68 -5.41 14.52
CA TYR A 81 8.72 -4.37 14.62
C TYR A 81 8.17 -3.07 15.23
N SER A 82 6.94 -2.68 14.91
CA SER A 82 6.32 -1.49 15.50
C SER A 82 6.22 -1.61 17.02
N ILE A 83 5.92 -2.80 17.52
CA ILE A 83 5.77 -3.09 18.96
C ILE A 83 7.14 -3.13 19.65
N LEU A 84 8.16 -3.66 18.94
CA LEU A 84 9.52 -3.73 19.45
C LEU A 84 10.13 -2.34 19.73
N THR A 85 9.66 -1.28 19.03
CA THR A 85 10.08 0.10 19.33
C THR A 85 9.68 0.57 20.74
N GLU A 86 8.73 -0.10 21.39
CA GLU A 86 8.31 0.12 22.78
C GLU A 86 8.44 -1.17 23.63
N ALA A 87 9.43 -2.03 23.31
CA ALA A 87 9.59 -3.32 23.98
C ALA A 87 9.67 -3.22 25.51
N GLU A 88 10.27 -2.17 26.05
CA GLU A 88 10.35 -1.93 27.50
C GLU A 88 8.97 -1.96 28.19
N ARG A 89 7.92 -1.51 27.49
CA ARG A 89 6.53 -1.50 27.98
C ARG A 89 5.68 -2.65 27.44
N LEU A 90 5.93 -3.05 26.19
CA LEU A 90 5.02 -3.91 25.42
C LEU A 90 5.63 -5.27 25.01
N TRP A 91 6.76 -5.70 25.60
CA TRP A 91 7.42 -6.98 25.24
C TRP A 91 6.47 -8.18 25.31
N TRP A 92 5.54 -8.23 26.27
CA TRP A 92 4.60 -9.33 26.44
C TRP A 92 3.57 -9.43 25.30
N LEU A 93 3.35 -8.33 24.57
CA LEU A 93 2.43 -8.27 23.44
C LEU A 93 3.07 -8.79 22.14
N VAL A 94 4.41 -8.83 22.05
CA VAL A 94 5.18 -9.26 20.87
C VAL A 94 4.73 -10.62 20.30
N PRO A 95 4.61 -11.71 21.08
CA PRO A 95 4.17 -13.00 20.55
C PRO A 95 2.67 -13.05 20.24
N LEU A 96 1.87 -12.08 20.70
CA LEU A 96 0.41 -12.12 20.65
C LEU A 96 -0.18 -11.18 19.58
N ALA A 97 0.38 -10.00 19.37
CA ALA A 97 -0.24 -8.97 18.54
C ALA A 97 -0.46 -9.40 17.09
N VAL A 98 0.56 -9.95 16.43
CA VAL A 98 0.42 -10.39 15.03
C VAL A 98 -0.57 -11.56 14.94
N PRO A 99 -0.47 -12.64 15.75
CA PRO A 99 -1.46 -13.69 15.73
C PRO A 99 -2.89 -13.22 15.98
N LEU A 100 -3.11 -12.29 16.93
CA LEU A 100 -4.43 -11.75 17.27
C LEU A 100 -4.97 -10.81 16.18
N LEU A 101 -4.15 -9.92 15.64
CA LEU A 101 -4.51 -9.08 14.50
C LEU A 101 -4.85 -9.95 13.29
N ALA A 102 -4.02 -10.94 12.99
CA ALA A 102 -4.26 -11.86 11.90
C ALA A 102 -5.51 -12.72 12.14
N LEU A 103 -5.85 -13.04 13.39
CA LEU A 103 -7.07 -13.75 13.77
C LEU A 103 -8.31 -12.97 13.29
N TRP A 104 -8.29 -11.66 13.55
CA TRP A 104 -9.32 -10.72 13.12
C TRP A 104 -9.33 -10.54 11.60
N MET A 105 -8.16 -10.33 10.99
CA MET A 105 -8.03 -10.19 9.52
C MET A 105 -8.45 -11.47 8.77
N GLY A 106 -8.31 -12.64 9.39
CA GLY A 106 -8.78 -13.90 8.83
C GLY A 106 -10.30 -13.93 8.58
N ILE A 107 -11.09 -13.12 9.30
CA ILE A 107 -12.56 -13.07 9.15
C ILE A 107 -12.96 -12.63 7.75
N TYR A 108 -12.21 -11.73 7.10
CA TYR A 108 -12.54 -11.28 5.75
C TYR A 108 -12.51 -12.42 4.73
N HIS A 109 -11.72 -13.47 4.96
CA HIS A 109 -11.63 -14.64 4.09
C HIS A 109 -12.81 -15.62 4.26
N VAL A 110 -13.67 -15.42 5.27
CA VAL A 110 -14.92 -16.17 5.42
C VAL A 110 -15.86 -15.88 4.25
N ILE A 111 -15.91 -14.63 3.78
CA ILE A 111 -16.79 -14.19 2.69
C ILE A 111 -16.55 -15.01 1.41
N PRO A 112 -15.35 -15.00 0.78
CA PRO A 112 -15.10 -15.78 -0.42
C PRO A 112 -15.26 -17.28 -0.17
N ALA A 113 -14.87 -17.79 1.00
CA ALA A 113 -14.94 -19.22 1.30
C ALA A 113 -16.38 -19.75 1.37
N VAL A 114 -17.26 -19.06 2.09
CA VAL A 114 -18.67 -19.47 2.24
C VAL A 114 -19.43 -19.32 0.91
N LEU A 115 -19.19 -18.23 0.18
CA LEU A 115 -19.79 -18.02 -1.14
C LEU A 115 -19.35 -19.14 -2.10
N ALA A 116 -18.05 -19.43 -2.19
CA ALA A 116 -17.51 -20.46 -3.08
C ALA A 116 -17.97 -21.88 -2.67
N TRP A 117 -18.09 -22.16 -1.37
CA TRP A 117 -18.61 -23.44 -0.87
C TRP A 117 -20.02 -23.73 -1.37
N LYS A 118 -20.91 -22.73 -1.34
CA LYS A 118 -22.30 -22.86 -1.79
C LYS A 118 -22.41 -22.95 -3.32
N ALA A 119 -21.40 -22.52 -4.07
CA ALA A 119 -21.36 -22.62 -5.52
C ALA A 119 -21.00 -24.04 -6.03
N ARG A 120 -21.50 -24.39 -7.22
CA ARG A 120 -21.22 -25.68 -7.86
C ARG A 120 -19.73 -25.84 -8.21
N PRO A 121 -19.16 -27.05 -8.11
CA PRO A 121 -17.78 -27.32 -8.54
C PRO A 121 -17.50 -26.87 -9.98
N GLY A 122 -16.23 -26.56 -10.27
CA GLY A 122 -15.77 -26.08 -11.59
C GLY A 122 -15.72 -24.55 -11.70
N TRP A 123 -15.92 -24.02 -12.90
CA TRP A 123 -15.90 -22.57 -13.18
C TRP A 123 -16.84 -21.76 -12.28
N PRO A 124 -18.09 -22.19 -11.97
CA PRO A 124 -18.97 -21.46 -11.08
C PRO A 124 -18.35 -21.12 -9.72
N ARG A 125 -17.72 -22.11 -9.08
CA ARG A 125 -17.04 -21.94 -7.78
C ARG A 125 -15.82 -21.04 -7.87
N VAL A 126 -15.04 -21.13 -8.96
CA VAL A 126 -13.86 -20.27 -9.16
C VAL A 126 -14.26 -18.81 -9.37
N LEU A 127 -15.30 -18.55 -10.17
CA LEU A 127 -15.84 -17.20 -10.39
C LEU A 127 -16.39 -16.61 -9.08
N VAL A 128 -17.14 -17.40 -8.30
CA VAL A 128 -17.67 -16.95 -7.02
C VAL A 128 -16.57 -16.70 -5.99
N LEU A 129 -15.51 -17.53 -5.97
CA LEU A 129 -14.34 -17.28 -5.14
C LEU A 129 -13.68 -15.95 -5.51
N ALA A 130 -13.43 -15.71 -6.80
CA ALA A 130 -12.75 -14.50 -7.27
C ALA A 130 -13.56 -13.22 -7.00
N GLY A 131 -14.87 -13.24 -7.29
CA GLY A 131 -15.76 -12.11 -6.98
C GLY A 131 -15.94 -11.90 -5.48
N GLY A 132 -16.07 -12.99 -4.70
CA GLY A 132 -16.12 -12.93 -3.24
C GLY A 132 -14.82 -12.44 -2.61
N TRP A 133 -13.68 -12.68 -3.26
CA TRP A 133 -12.37 -12.21 -2.81
C TRP A 133 -12.26 -10.70 -2.92
N VAL A 134 -12.64 -10.14 -4.07
CA VAL A 134 -12.69 -8.69 -4.26
C VAL A 134 -13.68 -8.04 -3.30
N LEU A 135 -14.85 -8.64 -3.10
CA LEU A 135 -15.81 -8.16 -2.10
C LEU A 135 -15.20 -8.12 -0.69
N ALA A 136 -14.45 -9.15 -0.29
CA ALA A 136 -13.74 -9.16 0.98
C ALA A 136 -12.66 -8.07 1.08
N GLU A 137 -11.92 -7.83 0.00
CA GLU A 137 -10.94 -6.74 -0.06
C GLU A 137 -11.60 -5.35 0.07
N PHE A 138 -12.78 -5.14 -0.54
CA PHE A 138 -13.57 -3.93 -0.36
C PHE A 138 -14.03 -3.75 1.09
N VAL A 139 -14.64 -4.78 1.68
CA VAL A 139 -15.11 -4.73 3.07
C VAL A 139 -13.94 -4.47 4.01
N ARG A 140 -12.78 -5.09 3.78
CA ARG A 140 -11.56 -4.87 4.55
C ARG A 140 -10.96 -3.48 4.36
N GLY A 141 -11.10 -2.88 3.19
CA GLY A 141 -10.63 -1.52 2.89
C GLY A 141 -11.52 -0.41 3.47
N TRP A 142 -12.72 -0.74 3.94
CA TRP A 142 -13.68 0.25 4.46
C TRP A 142 -14.03 0.05 5.94
N ALA A 143 -14.21 -1.19 6.40
CA ALA A 143 -14.63 -1.48 7.76
C ALA A 143 -13.57 -1.05 8.80
N PHE A 144 -14.00 -0.42 9.89
CA PHE A 144 -13.14 0.02 11.00
C PHE A 144 -11.97 0.90 10.53
N THR A 145 -12.28 1.94 9.74
CA THR A 145 -11.36 2.83 9.00
C THR A 145 -10.61 2.18 7.84
N GLY A 146 -10.62 0.85 7.75
CA GLY A 146 -10.07 0.13 6.61
C GLY A 146 -8.58 -0.17 6.74
N PHE A 147 -8.20 -1.36 6.26
CA PHE A 147 -6.81 -1.82 6.18
C PHE A 147 -6.58 -2.58 4.88
N PRO A 148 -6.55 -1.92 3.70
CA PRO A 148 -6.37 -2.58 2.40
C PRO A 148 -4.92 -2.99 2.12
N TRP A 149 -4.16 -3.38 3.14
CA TRP A 149 -2.77 -3.84 3.01
C TRP A 149 -2.71 -5.21 2.31
N ASN A 150 -1.69 -5.49 1.49
CA ASN A 150 -1.54 -6.76 0.78
C ASN A 150 -2.81 -7.18 0.01
N LEU A 151 -3.38 -6.30 -0.82
CA LEU A 151 -4.33 -6.73 -1.85
C LEU A 151 -3.67 -7.80 -2.72
N LEU A 152 -4.38 -8.87 -3.08
CA LEU A 152 -3.77 -9.98 -3.82
C LEU A 152 -3.22 -9.53 -5.18
N GLY A 153 -3.79 -8.50 -5.81
CA GLY A 153 -3.26 -7.90 -7.02
C GLY A 153 -1.86 -7.29 -6.90
N SER A 154 -1.40 -6.99 -5.67
CA SER A 154 -0.06 -6.43 -5.44
C SER A 154 1.10 -7.40 -5.70
N VAL A 155 0.82 -8.70 -5.82
CA VAL A 155 1.82 -9.71 -6.19
C VAL A 155 2.44 -9.44 -7.56
N TRP A 156 1.78 -8.66 -8.42
CA TRP A 156 2.28 -8.31 -9.76
C TRP A 156 3.24 -7.11 -9.77
N ALA A 157 3.42 -6.42 -8.64
CA ALA A 157 4.19 -5.18 -8.53
C ALA A 157 5.72 -5.32 -8.59
N PHE A 158 6.24 -6.50 -8.92
CA PHE A 158 7.68 -6.75 -9.06
C PHE A 158 8.30 -6.03 -10.27
N ALA A 159 7.52 -5.71 -11.30
CA ALA A 159 7.98 -4.99 -12.49
C ALA A 159 6.87 -4.08 -13.05
N ALA A 160 7.22 -3.22 -14.02
CA ALA A 160 6.24 -2.31 -14.63
C ALA A 160 5.26 -3.09 -15.52
N LEU A 161 5.76 -4.04 -16.31
CA LEU A 161 4.96 -4.79 -17.28
C LEU A 161 3.73 -5.52 -16.66
N PRO A 162 3.84 -6.27 -15.55
CA PRO A 162 2.72 -7.06 -15.05
C PRO A 162 1.63 -6.24 -14.34
N VAL A 163 1.95 -5.02 -13.87
CA VAL A 163 0.97 -4.14 -13.22
C VAL A 163 0.15 -3.29 -14.18
N GLN A 164 0.48 -3.28 -15.49
CA GLN A 164 -0.14 -2.36 -16.44
C GLN A 164 -1.66 -2.46 -16.45
N SER A 165 -2.23 -3.65 -16.21
CA SER A 165 -3.67 -3.80 -16.18
C SER A 165 -4.37 -3.08 -15.03
N ALA A 166 -3.65 -2.68 -13.96
CA ALA A 166 -4.21 -1.86 -12.90
C ALA A 166 -4.75 -0.51 -13.42
N ALA A 167 -4.21 0.01 -14.54
CA ALA A 167 -4.73 1.22 -15.19
C ALA A 167 -6.18 1.06 -15.67
N TRP A 168 -6.65 -0.17 -15.93
CA TRP A 168 -8.02 -0.43 -16.35
C TRP A 168 -8.90 -0.97 -15.23
N ILE A 169 -8.37 -1.84 -14.36
CA ILE A 169 -9.19 -2.61 -13.41
C ILE A 169 -8.80 -2.39 -11.94
N GLY A 170 -7.75 -1.60 -11.67
CA GLY A 170 -7.20 -1.39 -10.34
C GLY A 170 -6.55 -2.62 -9.71
N ALA A 171 -5.94 -2.42 -8.55
CA ALA A 171 -5.31 -3.47 -7.76
C ALA A 171 -6.31 -4.57 -7.34
N GLN A 172 -7.55 -4.21 -7.03
CA GLN A 172 -8.60 -5.18 -6.68
C GLN A 172 -9.06 -5.98 -7.91
N GLY A 173 -9.13 -5.37 -9.10
CA GLY A 173 -9.40 -6.11 -10.33
C GLY A 173 -8.27 -7.08 -10.67
N LEU A 174 -7.02 -6.68 -10.40
CA LEU A 174 -5.87 -7.59 -10.45
C LEU A 174 -6.02 -8.75 -9.44
N SER A 175 -6.54 -8.53 -8.24
CA SER A 175 -6.85 -9.61 -7.29
C SER A 175 -7.83 -10.63 -7.91
N LEU A 176 -8.90 -10.15 -8.57
CA LEU A 176 -9.85 -11.01 -9.28
C LEU A 176 -9.17 -11.88 -10.34
N VAL A 177 -8.40 -11.25 -11.23
CA VAL A 177 -7.65 -11.95 -12.28
C VAL A 177 -6.68 -12.97 -11.68
N THR A 178 -6.01 -12.62 -10.58
CA THR A 178 -5.06 -13.50 -9.89
C THR A 178 -5.74 -14.76 -9.37
N VAL A 179 -6.90 -14.63 -8.71
CA VAL A 179 -7.66 -15.80 -8.22
C VAL A 179 -8.11 -16.69 -9.38
N LEU A 180 -8.60 -16.10 -10.47
CA LEU A 180 -9.04 -16.85 -11.66
C LEU A 180 -7.88 -17.66 -12.27
N LEU A 181 -6.75 -16.99 -12.52
CA LEU A 181 -5.55 -17.62 -13.12
C LEU A 181 -5.00 -18.73 -12.22
N ALA A 182 -4.89 -18.46 -10.92
CA ALA A 182 -4.37 -19.42 -9.95
C ALA A 182 -5.20 -20.72 -9.86
N CYS A 183 -6.51 -20.63 -10.14
CA CYS A 183 -7.43 -21.77 -10.07
C CYS A 183 -7.58 -22.55 -11.38
N THR A 184 -7.05 -22.05 -12.51
CA THR A 184 -7.12 -22.76 -13.81
C THR A 184 -6.60 -24.20 -13.80
N PRO A 185 -5.57 -24.59 -13.00
CA PRO A 185 -5.11 -25.98 -12.95
C PRO A 185 -6.15 -26.98 -12.42
N LEU A 186 -7.10 -26.55 -11.60
CA LEU A 186 -8.20 -27.41 -11.12
C LEU A 186 -9.27 -27.67 -12.19
N LEU A 187 -9.33 -26.82 -13.21
CA LEU A 187 -10.36 -26.83 -14.24
C LEU A 187 -9.94 -27.63 -15.48
N GLY A 188 -8.73 -28.17 -15.49
CA GLY A 188 -8.19 -29.03 -16.54
C GLY A 188 -7.34 -28.30 -17.58
N ARG A 189 -6.75 -29.08 -18.50
CA ARG A 189 -5.75 -28.59 -19.47
C ARG A 189 -6.25 -27.43 -20.35
N ARG A 190 -7.53 -27.46 -20.76
CA ARG A 190 -8.12 -26.38 -21.56
C ARG A 190 -8.19 -25.06 -20.79
N ALA A 191 -8.58 -25.10 -19.52
CA ALA A 191 -8.61 -23.92 -18.67
C ALA A 191 -7.20 -23.38 -18.38
N MET A 192 -6.22 -24.26 -18.17
CA MET A 192 -4.81 -23.87 -18.03
C MET A 192 -4.29 -23.18 -19.30
N ALA A 193 -4.58 -23.73 -20.49
CA ALA A 193 -4.20 -23.11 -21.76
C ALA A 193 -4.87 -21.74 -21.94
N GLY A 194 -6.15 -21.62 -21.57
CA GLY A 194 -6.86 -20.33 -21.56
C GLY A 194 -6.27 -19.33 -20.56
N GLY A 195 -5.86 -19.78 -19.37
CA GLY A 195 -5.16 -18.96 -18.38
C GLY A 195 -3.81 -18.47 -18.89
N LEU A 196 -3.03 -19.34 -19.53
CA LEU A 196 -1.76 -18.95 -20.17
C LEU A 196 -1.99 -17.95 -21.31
N ALA A 197 -2.99 -18.18 -22.15
CA ALA A 197 -3.37 -17.24 -23.20
C ALA A 197 -3.77 -15.87 -22.61
N ALA A 198 -4.54 -15.85 -21.51
CA ALA A 198 -4.89 -14.61 -20.82
C ALA A 198 -3.64 -13.89 -20.28
N VAL A 199 -2.67 -14.60 -19.70
CA VAL A 199 -1.39 -14.02 -19.27
C VAL A 199 -0.64 -13.40 -20.45
N VAL A 200 -0.58 -14.10 -21.59
CA VAL A 200 0.05 -13.57 -22.82
C VAL A 200 -0.67 -12.33 -23.33
N VAL A 201 -2.01 -12.31 -23.32
CA VAL A 201 -2.81 -11.14 -23.70
C VAL A 201 -2.55 -9.97 -22.75
N PHE A 202 -2.56 -10.18 -21.43
CA PHE A 202 -2.26 -9.12 -20.46
C PHE A 202 -0.83 -8.59 -20.62
N ALA A 203 0.15 -9.48 -20.87
CA ALA A 203 1.51 -9.07 -21.18
C ALA A 203 1.57 -8.26 -22.47
N GLY A 204 0.87 -8.67 -23.54
CA GLY A 204 0.78 -7.92 -24.80
C GLY A 204 0.15 -6.54 -24.62
N LEU A 205 -0.95 -6.43 -23.87
CA LEU A 205 -1.56 -5.14 -23.51
C LEU A 205 -0.62 -4.27 -22.68
N GLY A 206 0.13 -4.89 -21.77
CA GLY A 206 1.14 -4.21 -20.98
C GLY A 206 2.29 -3.67 -21.83
N VAL A 207 2.81 -4.47 -22.78
CA VAL A 207 3.81 -4.02 -23.75
C VAL A 207 3.24 -2.87 -24.58
N ALA A 208 2.02 -2.99 -25.09
CA ALA A 208 1.38 -1.94 -25.88
C ALA A 208 1.20 -0.63 -25.09
N ARG A 209 0.87 -0.69 -23.79
CA ARG A 209 0.77 0.50 -22.92
C ARG A 209 2.13 1.13 -22.64
N LEU A 210 3.18 0.31 -22.51
CA LEU A 210 4.54 0.77 -22.25
C LEU A 210 5.29 1.21 -23.52
N TRP A 211 4.88 0.74 -24.70
CA TRP A 211 5.59 0.97 -25.95
C TRP A 211 5.78 2.46 -26.32
N PRO A 212 4.75 3.33 -26.21
CA PRO A 212 4.93 4.74 -26.52
C PRO A 212 5.91 5.39 -25.55
N ALA A 213 6.74 6.31 -26.03
CA ALA A 213 7.56 7.14 -25.15
C ALA A 213 6.68 7.88 -24.13
N GLU A 214 7.18 8.05 -22.91
CA GLU A 214 6.56 9.00 -21.97
C GLU A 214 6.78 10.42 -22.49
N PRO A 215 5.92 11.39 -22.12
CA PRO A 215 6.22 12.79 -22.35
C PRO A 215 7.56 13.16 -21.70
N ALA A 216 8.22 14.17 -22.26
CA ALA A 216 9.46 14.68 -21.68
C ALA A 216 9.22 15.10 -20.23
N PRO A 217 10.15 14.78 -19.30
CA PRO A 217 10.07 15.27 -17.93
C PRO A 217 10.03 16.80 -17.88
N LEU A 218 9.44 17.32 -16.80
CA LEU A 218 9.48 18.74 -16.50
C LEU A 218 10.92 19.15 -16.15
N PRO A 219 11.31 20.43 -16.32
CA PRO A 219 12.63 20.94 -15.96
C PRO A 219 12.79 21.07 -14.43
N VAL A 220 12.57 19.97 -13.73
CA VAL A 220 12.52 19.85 -12.27
C VAL A 220 13.22 18.56 -11.88
N THR A 221 14.15 18.68 -10.94
CA THR A 221 14.82 17.53 -10.31
C THR A 221 14.35 17.40 -8.88
N LEU A 222 13.74 16.27 -8.57
CA LEU A 222 13.35 15.87 -7.22
C LEU A 222 14.55 15.26 -6.51
N ILE A 223 14.80 15.69 -5.28
CA ILE A 223 15.86 15.20 -4.41
C ILE A 223 15.19 14.48 -3.24
N LEU A 224 15.14 13.14 -3.31
CA LEU A 224 14.56 12.30 -2.26
C LEU A 224 15.60 12.11 -1.15
N VAL A 225 15.38 12.72 0.02
CA VAL A 225 16.33 12.65 1.13
C VAL A 225 15.96 11.54 2.10
N GLN A 226 16.91 10.66 2.44
CA GLN A 226 16.71 9.55 3.36
C GLN A 226 17.70 9.62 4.52
N GLY A 227 17.20 10.01 5.70
CA GLY A 227 18.04 10.26 6.88
C GLY A 227 18.41 9.02 7.69
N ASN A 228 17.70 7.90 7.46
CA ASN A 228 17.85 6.63 8.16
C ASN A 228 17.84 6.78 9.70
N VAL A 229 16.94 7.61 10.22
CA VAL A 229 16.83 7.87 11.65
C VAL A 229 15.97 6.79 12.30
N ALA A 230 16.55 6.06 13.25
CA ALA A 230 15.85 5.07 14.06
C ALA A 230 14.68 5.69 14.86
N GLN A 231 13.60 4.93 15.01
CA GLN A 231 12.36 5.41 15.61
C GLN A 231 12.50 5.74 17.11
N GLU A 232 13.43 5.11 17.81
CA GLU A 232 13.73 5.33 19.22
C GLU A 232 14.51 6.63 19.45
N ALA A 233 15.34 7.03 18.48
CA ALA A 233 16.16 8.23 18.55
C ALA A 233 15.38 9.51 18.20
N LYS A 234 14.34 9.38 17.37
CA LYS A 234 13.59 10.49 16.76
C LYS A 234 13.04 11.53 17.75
N TRP A 235 12.64 11.08 18.94
CA TRP A 235 11.97 11.92 19.94
C TRP A 235 12.86 12.26 21.14
N ARG A 236 14.15 11.92 21.08
CA ARG A 236 15.12 12.28 22.12
C ARG A 236 15.58 13.71 21.91
N GLU A 237 15.57 14.50 22.99
CA GLU A 237 15.89 15.92 22.91
C GLU A 237 17.31 16.16 22.38
N GLU A 238 18.27 15.35 22.83
CA GLU A 238 19.67 15.40 22.42
C GLU A 238 19.89 15.05 20.93
N GLN A 239 18.91 14.39 20.29
CA GLN A 239 19.00 13.98 18.88
C GLN A 239 18.37 15.00 17.92
N ARG A 240 17.61 15.99 18.40
CA ARG A 240 16.90 16.96 17.55
C ARG A 240 17.84 17.69 16.59
N TRP A 241 18.91 18.28 17.12
CA TRP A 241 19.89 19.01 16.30
C TRP A 241 20.73 18.10 15.38
N PRO A 242 21.28 16.97 15.85
CA PRO A 242 21.95 16.00 14.98
C PRO A 242 21.09 15.54 13.80
N ILE A 243 19.82 15.19 14.03
CA ILE A 243 18.89 14.79 12.98
C ILE A 243 18.67 15.93 11.99
N PHE A 244 18.38 17.13 12.48
CA PHE A 244 18.12 18.28 11.62
C PHE A 244 19.34 18.62 10.76
N ARG A 245 20.54 18.67 11.33
CA ARG A 245 21.80 18.90 10.59
C ARG A 245 22.04 17.85 9.51
N ARG A 246 21.75 16.57 9.78
CA ARG A 246 21.86 15.50 8.78
C ARG A 246 20.98 15.78 7.56
N TYR A 247 19.75 16.21 7.77
CA TYR A 247 18.85 16.56 6.68
C TYR A 247 19.33 17.79 5.89
N LEU A 248 19.84 18.82 6.57
CA LEU A 248 20.42 19.99 5.90
C LEU A 248 21.61 19.60 5.01
N GLU A 249 22.50 18.75 5.54
CA GLU A 249 23.69 18.30 4.84
C GLU A 249 23.34 17.45 3.61
N LEU A 250 22.47 16.46 3.78
CA LEU A 250 21.98 15.66 2.64
C LEU A 250 21.26 16.52 1.60
N SER A 251 20.53 17.55 2.03
CA SER A 251 19.85 18.48 1.12
C SER A 251 20.87 19.27 0.29
N ARG A 252 21.93 19.79 0.91
CA ARG A 252 23.01 20.49 0.20
C ARG A 252 23.71 19.57 -0.80
N GLN A 253 24.05 18.34 -0.38
CA GLN A 253 24.65 17.33 -1.26
C GLN A 253 23.75 17.02 -2.45
N GLY A 254 22.45 16.85 -2.22
CA GLY A 254 21.50 16.58 -3.30
C GLY A 254 21.29 17.77 -4.24
N VAL A 255 21.31 19.01 -3.73
CA VAL A 255 21.26 20.23 -4.55
C VAL A 255 22.52 20.34 -5.42
N GLU A 256 23.70 20.10 -4.84
CA GLU A 256 24.96 20.11 -5.58
C GLU A 256 24.99 19.03 -6.66
N ALA A 257 24.59 17.79 -6.32
CA ALA A 257 24.49 16.70 -7.29
C ALA A 257 23.49 17.01 -8.41
N ALA A 258 22.32 17.58 -8.08
CA ALA A 258 21.34 17.99 -9.09
C ALA A 258 21.88 19.08 -10.03
N ALA A 259 22.66 20.03 -9.52
CA ALA A 259 23.29 21.07 -10.34
C ALA A 259 24.33 20.49 -11.31
N GLN A 260 25.02 19.41 -10.94
CA GLN A 260 26.00 18.72 -11.76
C GLN A 260 25.37 17.78 -12.79
N GLU A 261 24.41 16.95 -12.36
CA GLU A 261 23.81 15.88 -13.18
C GLU A 261 22.64 16.36 -14.06
N ALA A 262 21.92 17.40 -13.62
CA ALA A 262 20.75 17.94 -14.30
C ALA A 262 20.78 19.49 -14.33
N PRO A 263 21.81 20.10 -14.95
CA PRO A 263 21.97 21.55 -14.97
C PRO A 263 20.76 22.24 -15.62
N GLY A 264 20.36 23.39 -15.05
CA GLY A 264 19.21 24.17 -15.54
C GLY A 264 17.84 23.61 -15.14
N THR A 265 17.79 22.53 -14.36
CA THR A 265 16.55 22.07 -13.72
C THR A 265 16.39 22.69 -12.34
N ARG A 266 15.13 22.93 -11.96
CA ARG A 266 14.80 23.46 -10.63
C ARG A 266 14.85 22.33 -9.59
N PRO A 267 15.63 22.46 -8.50
CA PRO A 267 15.71 21.42 -7.47
C PRO A 267 14.54 21.52 -6.47
N VAL A 268 13.90 20.38 -6.22
CA VAL A 268 12.86 20.22 -5.19
C VAL A 268 13.34 19.18 -4.18
N VAL A 269 13.71 19.64 -2.99
CA VAL A 269 14.16 18.80 -1.88
C VAL A 269 12.95 18.23 -1.15
N ILE A 270 12.93 16.92 -0.95
CA ILE A 270 11.81 16.22 -0.31
C ILE A 270 12.32 15.53 0.95
N TRP A 271 11.81 15.95 2.11
CA TRP A 271 12.05 15.27 3.38
C TRP A 271 10.90 14.32 3.74
N PRO A 272 11.18 13.11 4.23
CA PRO A 272 10.19 12.11 4.64
C PRO A 272 9.25 12.56 5.76
N GLU A 273 8.29 11.70 6.09
CA GLU A 273 7.30 11.94 7.15
C GLU A 273 7.95 12.23 8.51
N THR A 274 7.57 13.37 9.09
CA THR A 274 8.12 13.85 10.37
C THR A 274 9.65 13.81 10.38
N ALA A 275 10.30 14.14 9.27
CA ALA A 275 11.76 14.23 9.17
C ALA A 275 12.31 15.38 10.01
N SER A 276 11.59 16.51 10.05
CA SER A 276 11.94 17.63 10.89
C SER A 276 11.61 17.37 12.36
N PRO A 277 12.58 17.51 13.29
CA PRO A 277 12.34 17.49 14.73
C PRO A 277 11.88 18.86 15.27
N PHE A 278 11.64 19.83 14.39
CA PHE A 278 11.10 21.15 14.68
C PHE A 278 9.79 21.35 13.93
N LEU A 279 8.86 22.10 14.53
CA LEU A 279 7.56 22.40 13.93
C LEU A 279 7.74 23.47 12.85
N LEU A 280 8.07 23.08 11.62
CA LEU A 280 8.48 24.04 10.58
C LEU A 280 7.38 25.08 10.28
N ALA A 281 6.10 24.74 10.42
CA ALA A 281 5.03 25.73 10.24
C ALA A 281 5.06 26.85 11.30
N ASP A 282 5.51 26.54 12.52
CA ASP A 282 5.40 27.38 13.71
C ASP A 282 6.74 27.93 14.20
N ASP A 283 7.86 27.45 13.66
CA ASP A 283 9.23 27.80 14.07
C ASP A 283 9.97 28.56 12.95
N PRO A 284 9.96 29.92 12.97
CA PRO A 284 10.65 30.72 11.96
C PRO A 284 12.16 30.49 11.93
N GLU A 285 12.78 30.16 13.06
CA GLU A 285 14.23 29.92 13.12
C GLU A 285 14.58 28.64 12.38
N ALA A 286 13.89 27.55 12.71
CA ALA A 286 14.06 26.28 12.03
C ALA A 286 13.80 26.42 10.52
N ARG A 287 12.80 27.21 10.11
CA ARG A 287 12.59 27.52 8.68
C ARG A 287 13.77 28.26 8.05
N ARG A 288 14.29 29.31 8.67
CA ARG A 288 15.45 30.04 8.12
C ARG A 288 16.66 29.12 7.93
N ILE A 289 16.88 28.22 8.88
CA ILE A 289 17.99 27.26 8.82
C ILE A 289 17.73 26.19 7.75
N ALA A 290 16.51 25.67 7.63
CA ALA A 290 16.12 24.75 6.56
C ALA A 290 16.27 25.39 5.16
N ALA A 291 15.80 26.63 5.00
CA ALA A 291 15.91 27.40 3.76
C ALA A 291 17.37 27.63 3.33
N SER A 292 18.32 27.71 4.29
CA SER A 292 19.75 27.86 3.99
C SER A 292 20.38 26.67 3.25
N ALA A 293 19.68 25.55 3.14
CA ALA A 293 20.10 24.40 2.34
C ALA A 293 19.57 24.43 0.89
N LEU A 294 18.77 25.43 0.52
CA LEU A 294 18.16 25.56 -0.80
C LEU A 294 18.89 26.63 -1.66
N PRO A 295 18.93 26.45 -2.99
CA PRO A 295 19.29 27.52 -3.91
C PRO A 295 18.15 28.54 -4.07
N LEU A 296 18.40 29.64 -4.78
CA LEU A 296 17.47 30.77 -4.95
C LEU A 296 16.13 30.41 -5.59
N ASP A 297 16.09 29.39 -6.44
CA ASP A 297 14.88 28.88 -7.07
C ASP A 297 14.40 27.56 -6.43
N GLY A 298 15.07 27.07 -5.38
CA GLY A 298 14.75 25.80 -4.75
C GLY A 298 13.38 25.76 -4.06
N LEU A 299 12.88 24.56 -3.82
CA LEU A 299 11.71 24.32 -2.98
C LEU A 299 11.98 23.16 -2.01
N LEU A 300 11.58 23.30 -0.75
CA LEU A 300 11.57 22.23 0.23
C LEU A 300 10.14 21.76 0.47
N LEU A 301 9.92 20.45 0.36
CA LEU A 301 8.71 19.74 0.76
C LEU A 301 9.06 18.85 1.95
N ALA A 302 8.74 19.29 3.16
CA ALA A 302 9.20 18.65 4.38
C ALA A 302 8.07 18.07 5.24
N GLY A 303 8.19 16.79 5.59
CA GLY A 303 7.36 16.19 6.64
C GLY A 303 7.72 16.72 8.02
N THR A 304 6.72 17.24 8.73
CA THR A 304 6.84 17.85 10.06
C THR A 304 5.55 17.65 10.85
N VAL A 305 5.62 17.82 12.17
CA VAL A 305 4.40 18.05 12.96
C VAL A 305 4.00 19.52 12.82
N ARG A 306 2.69 19.78 12.79
CA ARG A 306 2.09 21.12 12.93
C ARG A 306 1.22 21.14 14.18
N ALA A 307 1.20 22.27 14.89
CA ALA A 307 0.31 22.46 16.02
C ALA A 307 -0.72 23.56 15.69
N GLU A 308 -1.93 23.41 16.23
CA GLU A 308 -2.83 24.53 16.47
C GLU A 308 -2.65 24.97 17.91
N TRP A 309 -2.51 26.27 18.12
CA TRP A 309 -2.19 26.85 19.42
C TRP A 309 -3.41 27.51 20.03
N GLY A 310 -3.68 27.19 21.30
CA GLY A 310 -4.69 27.85 22.10
C GLY A 310 -4.22 29.21 22.63
N PRO A 311 -5.11 29.95 23.31
CA PRO A 311 -4.81 31.27 23.88
C PRO A 311 -3.63 31.28 24.87
N ASP A 312 -3.35 30.14 25.51
CA ASP A 312 -2.29 29.93 26.50
C ASP A 312 -0.98 29.39 25.89
N ARG A 313 -0.84 29.40 24.55
CA ARG A 313 0.28 28.78 23.81
C ARG A 313 0.47 27.30 24.11
N ARG A 314 -0.58 26.59 24.53
CA ARG A 314 -0.58 25.13 24.54
C ARG A 314 -1.12 24.61 23.21
N PRO A 315 -0.56 23.51 22.69
CA PRO A 315 -1.09 22.88 21.50
C PRO A 315 -2.48 22.32 21.82
N THR A 316 -3.52 22.81 21.14
CA THR A 316 -4.88 22.29 21.23
C THR A 316 -5.07 21.08 20.33
N LYS A 317 -4.31 21.01 19.23
CA LYS A 317 -4.37 19.93 18.24
C LYS A 317 -3.02 19.78 17.54
N LEU A 318 -2.62 18.54 17.28
CA LEU A 318 -1.41 18.22 16.53
C LEU A 318 -1.79 17.58 15.19
N PHE A 319 -1.02 17.85 14.16
CA PHE A 319 -1.19 17.28 12.82
C PHE A 319 0.13 16.70 12.32
N ASN A 320 0.03 15.59 11.61
CA ASN A 320 1.13 15.04 10.83
C ASN A 320 1.04 15.69 9.45
N SER A 321 2.02 16.50 9.10
CA SER A 321 1.88 17.47 8.03
C SER A 321 3.05 17.43 7.05
N LEU A 322 2.78 17.85 5.83
CA LEU A 322 3.75 18.25 4.83
C LEU A 322 3.72 19.78 4.74
N VAL A 323 4.89 20.42 4.83
CA VAL A 323 5.06 21.86 4.61
C VAL A 323 5.88 22.09 3.35
N ALA A 324 5.40 22.97 2.48
CA ALA A 324 6.14 23.47 1.33
C ALA A 324 6.69 24.87 1.64
N MET A 325 7.98 25.10 1.37
CA MET A 325 8.63 26.39 1.62
C MET A 325 9.77 26.68 0.65
N GLY A 326 9.99 27.96 0.35
CA GLY A 326 11.07 28.44 -0.50
C GLY A 326 12.31 28.90 0.29
N PRO A 327 13.32 29.46 -0.41
CA PRO A 327 14.53 30.00 0.21
C PRO A 327 14.31 31.29 1.00
N ASP A 328 13.16 31.94 0.84
CA ASP A 328 12.70 33.08 1.66
C ASP A 328 12.21 32.67 3.06
N ALA A 329 12.26 31.37 3.37
CA ALA A 329 11.80 30.77 4.62
C ALA A 329 10.29 30.95 4.90
N GLN A 330 9.50 31.32 3.87
CA GLN A 330 8.04 31.43 3.97
C GLN A 330 7.37 30.10 3.67
N VAL A 331 6.28 29.82 4.40
CA VAL A 331 5.44 28.66 4.14
C VAL A 331 4.54 28.97 2.95
N ALA A 332 4.74 28.26 1.85
CA ALA A 332 3.96 28.42 0.63
C ALA A 332 2.67 27.59 0.65
N ALA A 333 2.72 26.38 1.22
CA ALA A 333 1.57 25.49 1.32
C ALA A 333 1.73 24.48 2.47
N VAL A 334 0.60 23.98 2.99
CA VAL A 334 0.56 22.97 4.05
C VAL A 334 -0.47 21.92 3.69
N TYR A 335 -0.15 20.65 3.94
CA TYR A 335 -1.08 19.53 3.89
C TYR A 335 -1.05 18.78 5.21
N ASP A 336 -2.23 18.54 5.79
CA ASP A 336 -2.38 17.73 7.00
C ASP A 336 -2.93 16.34 6.61
N LYS A 337 -2.33 15.28 7.16
CA LYS A 337 -2.72 13.89 6.92
C LYS A 337 -4.20 13.66 7.20
N ALA A 338 -4.92 13.09 6.24
CA ALA A 338 -6.35 12.86 6.35
C ALA A 338 -6.68 11.47 6.92
N HIS A 339 -6.00 10.43 6.45
CA HIS A 339 -6.24 9.07 6.91
C HIS A 339 -5.22 8.65 7.98
N LEU A 340 -5.65 8.71 9.23
CA LEU A 340 -4.81 8.40 10.38
C LEU A 340 -4.69 6.89 10.63
N VAL A 341 -3.54 6.46 11.15
CA VAL A 341 -3.27 5.06 11.51
C VAL A 341 -3.90 4.76 12.88
N PRO A 342 -4.85 3.79 12.96
CA PRO A 342 -5.42 3.36 14.24
C PRO A 342 -4.34 2.86 15.21
N PHE A 343 -4.46 3.19 16.50
CA PHE A 343 -3.54 2.85 17.59
C PHE A 343 -2.14 3.47 17.51
N GLY A 344 -1.74 4.02 16.36
CA GLY A 344 -0.47 4.74 16.17
C GLY A 344 -0.61 6.26 16.30
N GLU A 345 -1.62 6.84 15.64
CA GLU A 345 -1.82 8.30 15.58
C GLU A 345 -3.05 8.78 16.36
N TYR A 346 -4.02 7.89 16.57
CA TYR A 346 -5.19 8.13 17.40
C TYR A 346 -5.64 6.83 18.07
N MET A 347 -6.49 6.94 19.10
CA MET A 347 -6.90 5.80 19.89
C MET A 347 -8.35 5.48 19.55
N PRO A 348 -8.61 4.40 18.79
CA PRO A 348 -9.98 3.96 18.57
C PRO A 348 -10.63 3.67 19.93
N LEU A 349 -11.86 4.15 20.12
CA LEU A 349 -12.66 3.90 21.33
C LEU A 349 -11.93 4.35 22.62
N SER A 350 -11.27 5.51 22.60
CA SER A 350 -10.43 6.06 23.68
C SER A 350 -11.10 6.20 25.07
N GLY A 351 -12.42 6.00 25.18
CA GLY A 351 -13.19 5.94 26.43
C GLY A 351 -13.66 4.53 26.86
N LEU A 352 -13.46 3.49 26.04
CA LEU A 352 -13.90 2.11 26.30
C LEU A 352 -12.74 1.14 26.54
N LEU A 353 -11.55 1.43 26.02
CA LEU A 353 -10.36 0.58 26.18
C LEU A 353 -9.46 1.14 27.31
N PRO A 354 -9.10 0.32 28.33
CA PRO A 354 -8.34 0.78 29.49
C PRO A 354 -6.82 0.96 29.25
N ILE A 355 -6.34 0.70 28.03
CA ILE A 355 -4.92 0.74 27.67
C ILE A 355 -4.75 1.83 26.61
N ARG A 356 -3.81 2.78 26.76
CA ARG A 356 -3.43 3.74 25.69
C ARG A 356 -2.11 3.33 25.05
N VAL A 357 -2.11 3.12 23.73
CA VAL A 357 -0.94 2.64 22.97
C VAL A 357 -0.22 3.76 22.20
N ILE A 358 -0.81 4.96 22.09
CA ILE A 358 -0.22 6.09 21.35
C ILE A 358 1.00 6.67 22.08
N ARG A 359 2.06 6.93 21.31
CA ARG A 359 3.26 7.65 21.77
C ARG A 359 2.99 9.16 21.82
N GLY A 360 3.16 9.77 23.00
CA GLY A 360 2.99 11.23 23.21
C GLY A 360 1.66 11.64 23.86
N GLY A 361 0.70 10.72 24.00
CA GLY A 361 -0.53 10.94 24.80
C GLY A 361 -1.57 11.90 24.21
N VAL A 362 -1.29 12.51 23.07
CA VAL A 362 -2.19 13.42 22.32
C VAL A 362 -2.52 12.79 20.97
N ASP A 363 -3.80 12.71 20.65
CA ASP A 363 -4.28 12.21 19.37
C ASP A 363 -4.03 13.24 18.25
N PHE A 364 -3.61 12.78 17.08
CA PHE A 364 -3.48 13.63 15.90
C PHE A 364 -4.86 13.99 15.34
N GLY A 365 -4.94 15.18 14.75
CA GLY A 365 -6.03 15.66 13.93
C GLY A 365 -5.99 15.11 12.51
N ALA A 366 -7.16 14.79 11.97
CA ALA A 366 -7.32 14.50 10.55
C ALA A 366 -7.47 15.79 9.72
N GLY A 367 -6.77 15.84 8.59
CA GLY A 367 -6.92 16.84 7.54
C GLY A 367 -8.12 16.57 6.60
N PRO A 368 -8.31 17.39 5.55
CA PRO A 368 -9.55 17.44 4.77
C PRO A 368 -9.73 16.30 3.73
N GLY A 369 -8.73 15.46 3.52
CA GLY A 369 -8.73 14.42 2.47
C GLY A 369 -7.70 14.69 1.36
N PRO A 370 -7.71 13.89 0.28
CA PRO A 370 -6.85 14.10 -0.88
C PRO A 370 -7.11 15.47 -1.54
N VAL A 371 -6.05 16.22 -1.80
CA VAL A 371 -6.10 17.55 -2.44
C VAL A 371 -5.03 17.68 -3.52
N ALA A 372 -5.23 18.59 -4.46
CA ALA A 372 -4.17 19.05 -5.35
C ALA A 372 -3.48 20.27 -4.70
N LEU A 373 -2.39 20.03 -3.96
CA LEU A 373 -1.66 21.05 -3.22
C LEU A 373 -0.90 21.97 -4.21
N PRO A 374 -1.25 23.27 -4.32
CA PRO A 374 -0.55 24.18 -5.22
C PRO A 374 0.88 24.41 -4.73
N LEU A 375 1.85 24.31 -5.64
CA LEU A 375 3.26 24.52 -5.36
C LEU A 375 3.80 25.63 -6.27
N PRO A 376 4.53 26.64 -5.75
CA PRO A 376 5.01 27.74 -6.57
C PRO A 376 5.84 27.25 -7.75
N GLY A 377 5.45 27.58 -8.98
CA GLY A 377 6.18 27.23 -10.21
C GLY A 377 6.26 25.73 -10.54
N LEU A 378 5.37 24.91 -9.97
CA LEU A 378 5.26 23.47 -10.22
C LEU A 378 3.79 23.10 -10.45
N PRO A 379 3.49 21.99 -11.17
CA PRO A 379 2.17 21.40 -11.13
C PRO A 379 1.79 21.04 -9.68
N PRO A 380 0.50 21.18 -9.30
CA PRO A 380 0.04 20.78 -7.98
C PRO A 380 0.42 19.33 -7.65
N ALA A 381 0.86 19.09 -6.42
CA ALA A 381 1.17 17.75 -5.92
C ALA A 381 -0.07 17.14 -5.25
N GLY A 382 -0.24 15.83 -5.36
CA GLY A 382 -1.16 15.05 -4.52
C GLY A 382 -0.39 14.47 -3.34
N PRO A 383 -0.31 15.16 -2.18
CA PRO A 383 0.42 14.66 -1.02
C PRO A 383 -0.31 13.47 -0.38
N LEU A 384 0.47 12.47 0.02
CA LEU A 384 0.03 11.26 0.70
C LEU A 384 1.03 10.97 1.82
N ILE A 385 0.61 11.03 3.07
CA ILE A 385 1.49 10.78 4.20
C ILE A 385 1.36 9.31 4.60
N CYS A 386 2.45 8.56 4.41
CA CYS A 386 2.62 7.19 4.85
C CYS A 386 1.49 6.28 4.37
N TYR A 387 0.68 5.81 5.32
CA TYR A 387 -0.44 4.89 5.17
C TYR A 387 -1.48 5.31 4.11
N GLU A 388 -1.63 6.59 3.78
CA GLU A 388 -2.64 7.05 2.82
C GLU A 388 -2.50 6.44 1.42
N VAL A 389 -1.27 6.08 1.02
CA VAL A 389 -1.01 5.54 -0.32
C VAL A 389 -1.61 4.16 -0.56
N ILE A 390 -1.92 3.39 0.49
CA ILE A 390 -2.40 2.01 0.33
C ILE A 390 -3.86 1.92 -0.14
N PHE A 391 -4.63 3.02 -0.09
CA PHE A 391 -6.05 3.04 -0.39
C PHE A 391 -6.34 3.27 -1.89
N PRO A 392 -6.81 2.25 -2.63
CA PRO A 392 -7.11 2.40 -4.06
C PRO A 392 -8.27 3.37 -4.28
N GLY A 393 -8.11 4.30 -5.22
CA GLY A 393 -9.15 5.28 -5.57
C GLY A 393 -9.42 6.35 -4.51
N ALA A 394 -8.57 6.48 -3.48
CA ALA A 394 -8.68 7.51 -2.44
C ALA A 394 -7.39 8.35 -2.32
N VAL A 395 -6.61 8.46 -3.40
CA VAL A 395 -5.34 9.20 -3.43
C VAL A 395 -5.38 10.49 -4.24
N VAL A 396 -6.44 10.69 -5.02
CA VAL A 396 -6.68 11.90 -5.83
C VAL A 396 -8.04 12.46 -5.42
N GLY A 397 -8.09 13.78 -5.21
CA GLY A 397 -9.31 14.50 -4.83
C GLY A 397 -10.16 14.90 -6.03
N ALA A 398 -11.02 15.90 -5.85
CA ALA A 398 -11.83 16.46 -6.94
C ALA A 398 -10.97 17.07 -8.05
N GLU A 399 -9.87 17.73 -7.68
CA GLU A 399 -8.88 18.24 -8.60
C GLU A 399 -7.76 17.22 -8.80
N ARG A 400 -7.42 16.95 -10.06
CA ARG A 400 -6.35 16.02 -10.41
C ARG A 400 -5.00 16.73 -10.31
N PRO A 401 -4.07 16.26 -9.45
CA PRO A 401 -2.72 16.83 -9.37
C PRO A 401 -1.88 16.46 -10.61
N GLY A 402 -0.73 17.10 -10.77
CA GLY A 402 0.24 16.75 -11.80
C GLY A 402 1.09 15.52 -11.44
N TRP A 403 1.21 15.20 -10.15
CA TRP A 403 2.02 14.10 -9.63
C TRP A 403 1.61 13.76 -8.20
N LEU A 404 1.95 12.56 -7.74
CA LEU A 404 1.72 12.11 -6.36
C LEU A 404 3.02 12.20 -5.55
N LEU A 405 2.91 12.71 -4.33
CA LEU A 405 4.03 12.79 -3.40
C LEU A 405 3.72 11.94 -2.17
N ASN A 406 4.50 10.89 -1.95
CA ASN A 406 4.37 10.06 -0.76
C ASN A 406 5.56 10.24 0.19
N ILE A 407 5.33 10.88 1.35
CA ILE A 407 6.34 10.95 2.41
C ILE A 407 6.02 9.92 3.48
N THR A 408 6.98 9.14 3.95
CA THR A 408 6.70 8.03 4.89
C THR A 408 7.81 7.82 5.91
N ASN A 409 7.44 7.31 7.09
CA ASN A 409 8.35 6.83 8.11
C ASN A 409 8.17 5.32 8.29
N ASP A 410 8.77 4.54 7.40
CA ASP A 410 8.73 3.08 7.48
C ASP A 410 9.64 2.49 8.60
N ALA A 411 10.24 3.33 9.46
CA ALA A 411 11.02 2.85 10.61
C ALA A 411 10.19 1.99 11.56
N TRP A 412 8.89 2.23 11.61
CA TRP A 412 7.92 1.39 12.32
C TRP A 412 7.92 -0.06 11.84
N PHE A 413 8.24 -0.32 10.57
CA PHE A 413 8.11 -1.66 9.97
C PHE A 413 9.42 -2.44 10.00
N GLY A 414 10.53 -1.82 10.42
CA GLY A 414 11.86 -2.41 10.45
C GLY A 414 12.39 -2.79 9.06
N ILE A 415 13.59 -3.39 9.03
CA ILE A 415 14.17 -3.97 7.81
C ILE A 415 13.51 -5.33 7.57
N SER A 416 12.34 -5.30 6.94
CA SER A 416 11.43 -6.45 6.84
C SER A 416 10.62 -6.42 5.54
N ALA A 417 9.58 -7.28 5.43
CA ALA A 417 8.68 -7.26 4.29
C ALA A 417 7.77 -6.02 4.21
N GLY A 418 7.49 -5.34 5.33
CA GLY A 418 6.54 -4.21 5.39
C GLY A 418 6.86 -3.08 4.41
N PRO A 419 8.08 -2.51 4.42
CA PRO A 419 8.46 -1.44 3.48
C PRO A 419 8.34 -1.84 1.99
N HIS A 420 8.62 -3.10 1.66
CA HIS A 420 8.46 -3.61 0.29
C HIS A 420 6.99 -3.71 -0.13
N GLN A 421 6.12 -4.18 0.77
CA GLN A 421 4.67 -4.22 0.54
C GLN A 421 4.09 -2.81 0.41
N HIS A 422 4.58 -1.87 1.22
CA HIS A 422 4.18 -0.47 1.17
C HIS A 422 4.60 0.20 -0.16
N LEU A 423 5.83 -0.05 -0.63
CA LEU A 423 6.32 0.43 -1.93
C LEU A 423 5.50 -0.13 -3.10
N ALA A 424 5.11 -1.41 -3.05
CA ALA A 424 4.28 -2.03 -4.08
C ALA A 424 2.92 -1.33 -4.20
N ALA A 425 2.31 -0.94 -3.08
CA ALA A 425 1.06 -0.16 -3.08
C ALA A 425 1.27 1.22 -3.72
N ALA A 426 2.36 1.92 -3.39
CA ALA A 426 2.70 3.20 -4.01
C ALA A 426 2.87 3.10 -5.52
N ARG A 427 3.59 2.09 -6.01
CA ARG A 427 3.74 1.85 -7.45
C ARG A 427 2.40 1.62 -8.16
N LEU A 428 1.48 0.89 -7.53
CA LEU A 428 0.15 0.66 -8.11
C LEU A 428 -0.66 1.94 -8.24
N ARG A 429 -0.57 2.87 -7.27
CA ARG A 429 -1.24 4.19 -7.37
C ARG A 429 -0.78 4.97 -8.59
N ALA A 430 0.52 4.97 -8.89
CA ALA A 430 1.05 5.64 -10.08
C ALA A 430 0.40 5.09 -11.38
N VAL A 431 0.31 3.76 -11.50
CA VAL A 431 -0.27 3.08 -12.66
C VAL A 431 -1.78 3.30 -12.77
N GLU A 432 -2.48 3.20 -11.64
CA GLU A 432 -3.92 3.39 -11.53
C GLU A 432 -4.35 4.80 -11.91
N GLU A 433 -3.68 5.82 -11.38
CA GLU A 433 -4.06 7.22 -11.62
C GLU A 433 -3.50 7.79 -12.92
N GLY A 434 -2.52 7.10 -13.53
CA GLY A 434 -1.76 7.63 -14.66
C GLY A 434 -0.96 8.87 -14.25
N LEU A 435 -0.44 8.88 -13.02
CA LEU A 435 0.31 9.98 -12.44
C LEU A 435 1.70 9.49 -12.03
N PRO A 436 2.76 10.28 -12.29
CA PRO A 436 4.06 10.00 -11.70
C PRO A 436 3.97 10.09 -10.17
N LEU A 437 4.79 9.31 -9.48
CA LEU A 437 4.83 9.26 -8.03
C LEU A 437 6.26 9.37 -7.53
N ALA A 438 6.50 10.28 -6.60
CA ALA A 438 7.76 10.35 -5.86
C ALA A 438 7.53 9.95 -4.41
N ARG A 439 8.38 9.08 -3.88
CA ARG A 439 8.31 8.57 -2.51
C ARG A 439 9.61 8.85 -1.78
N ALA A 440 9.53 9.60 -0.68
CA ALA A 440 10.64 9.81 0.25
C ALA A 440 10.35 9.08 1.58
N ALA A 441 11.20 8.12 1.93
CA ALA A 441 11.09 7.32 3.14
C ALA A 441 12.20 7.65 4.13
N GLN A 442 11.93 7.52 5.44
CA GLN A 442 12.95 7.78 6.47
C GLN A 442 14.03 6.69 6.52
N THR A 443 13.66 5.47 6.91
CA THR A 443 14.50 4.26 6.86
C THR A 443 14.02 3.28 5.78
N GLY A 444 12.87 3.57 5.16
CA GLY A 444 12.21 2.73 4.15
C GLY A 444 12.88 2.79 2.79
N ILE A 445 12.16 2.39 1.76
CA ILE A 445 12.62 2.51 0.37
C ILE A 445 12.11 3.85 -0.19
N SER A 446 13.03 4.76 -0.50
CA SER A 446 12.72 5.93 -1.32
C SER A 446 12.79 5.56 -2.80
N ALA A 447 11.83 6.00 -3.60
CA ALA A 447 11.79 5.67 -5.02
C ALA A 447 10.90 6.66 -5.78
N SER A 448 11.06 6.71 -7.10
CA SER A 448 10.15 7.43 -7.99
C SER A 448 9.69 6.54 -9.15
N PHE A 449 8.47 6.79 -9.60
CA PHE A 449 7.83 6.07 -10.68
C PHE A 449 7.23 7.02 -11.71
N ASP A 450 7.28 6.66 -12.99
CA ASP A 450 6.51 7.34 -14.03
C ASP A 450 5.00 7.02 -13.94
N SER A 451 4.22 7.65 -14.82
CA SER A 451 2.75 7.47 -14.91
C SER A 451 2.31 6.04 -15.25
N ARG A 452 3.26 5.18 -15.64
CA ARG A 452 3.05 3.77 -15.97
C ARG A 452 3.77 2.84 -15.01
N GLY A 453 4.26 3.34 -13.88
CA GLY A 453 4.90 2.54 -12.84
C GLY A 453 6.30 2.01 -13.21
N ARG A 454 6.99 2.57 -14.22
CA ARG A 454 8.43 2.33 -14.38
C ARG A 454 9.18 3.05 -13.29
N GLU A 455 10.14 2.36 -12.69
CA GLU A 455 10.99 2.96 -11.69
C GLU A 455 12.03 3.86 -12.35
N ILE A 456 12.21 5.06 -11.81
CA ILE A 456 13.13 6.07 -12.32
C ILE A 456 14.35 6.20 -11.41
N ALA A 457 14.10 6.34 -10.10
CA ALA A 457 15.13 6.41 -9.07
C ALA A 457 14.76 5.53 -7.88
N ARG A 458 15.77 5.07 -7.15
CA ARG A 458 15.63 4.25 -5.94
C ARG A 458 16.79 4.52 -4.99
N LEU A 459 16.46 4.62 -3.70
CA LEU A 459 17.40 4.47 -2.60
C LEU A 459 16.98 3.26 -1.74
N PRO A 460 17.86 2.27 -1.52
CA PRO A 460 17.52 1.03 -0.82
C PRO A 460 17.06 1.21 0.63
N LEU A 461 16.43 0.15 1.16
CA LEU A 461 15.95 0.06 2.53
C LEU A 461 17.13 0.14 3.53
N GLY A 462 16.99 1.00 4.55
CA GLY A 462 17.97 1.11 5.63
C GLY A 462 19.26 1.84 5.29
N GLU A 463 19.31 2.55 4.16
CA GLU A 463 20.47 3.36 3.75
C GLU A 463 20.29 4.84 4.11
N THR A 464 21.39 5.59 4.27
CA THR A 464 21.38 7.05 4.38
C THR A 464 21.88 7.63 3.07
N GLY A 465 21.17 8.59 2.49
CA GLY A 465 21.60 9.22 1.26
C GLY A 465 20.54 10.07 0.58
N ILE A 466 20.79 10.35 -0.69
CA ILE A 466 19.86 11.05 -1.57
C ILE A 466 19.67 10.25 -2.86
N ALA A 467 18.48 10.35 -3.45
CA ALA A 467 18.22 9.88 -4.81
C ALA A 467 17.67 11.04 -5.65
N LEU A 468 18.32 11.29 -6.79
CA LEU A 468 17.87 12.26 -7.77
C LEU A 468 16.85 11.62 -8.71
N SER A 469 15.77 12.32 -9.00
CA SER A 469 14.78 11.89 -9.98
C SER A 469 14.30 13.09 -10.79
N PRO A 470 14.29 13.03 -12.14
CA PRO A 470 13.49 13.98 -12.89
C PRO A 470 12.02 13.85 -12.47
N LEU A 471 11.24 14.93 -12.56
CA LEU A 471 9.79 14.89 -12.39
C LEU A 471 9.13 14.60 -13.75
N PRO A 472 8.58 13.39 -14.00
CA PRO A 472 7.88 13.11 -15.25
C PRO A 472 6.63 13.98 -15.37
N ALA A 473 6.18 14.20 -16.60
CA ALA A 473 4.87 14.79 -16.80
C ALA A 473 3.75 13.79 -16.43
N ALA A 474 2.58 14.32 -16.08
CA ALA A 474 1.39 13.52 -15.88
C ALA A 474 0.99 12.77 -17.16
N GLY A 475 0.62 11.51 -17.03
CA GLY A 475 -0.07 10.78 -18.10
C GLY A 475 -1.54 11.20 -18.18
N SER A 476 -2.21 10.76 -19.25
CA SER A 476 -3.66 10.88 -19.37
C SER A 476 -4.37 10.08 -18.26
N PRO A 477 -5.49 10.59 -17.69
CA PRO A 477 -6.26 9.84 -16.70
C PRO A 477 -6.70 8.49 -17.27
N THR A 478 -6.36 7.42 -16.57
CA THR A 478 -6.71 6.06 -16.97
C THR A 478 -8.21 5.79 -16.80
N PRO A 479 -8.77 4.70 -17.35
CA PRO A 479 -10.14 4.32 -17.04
C PRO A 479 -10.36 4.09 -15.53
N PHE A 480 -9.40 3.51 -14.81
CA PHE A 480 -9.48 3.40 -13.37
C PHE A 480 -9.44 4.77 -12.67
N ALA A 481 -8.61 5.71 -13.10
CA ALA A 481 -8.58 7.06 -12.52
C ALA A 481 -9.93 7.79 -12.66
N ARG A 482 -10.71 7.49 -13.72
CA ARG A 482 -12.00 8.14 -14.00
C ARG A 482 -13.17 7.52 -13.25
N LEU A 483 -13.21 6.19 -13.15
CA LEU A 483 -14.33 5.44 -12.58
C LEU A 483 -14.03 4.89 -11.19
N GLY A 484 -12.77 4.92 -10.79
CA GLY A 484 -12.28 4.46 -9.50
C GLY A 484 -12.65 3.01 -9.20
N PRO A 485 -12.92 2.70 -7.92
CA PRO A 485 -13.24 1.35 -7.47
C PRO A 485 -14.55 0.77 -8.02
N VAL A 486 -15.36 1.55 -8.76
CA VAL A 486 -16.57 1.03 -9.42
C VAL A 486 -16.22 -0.09 -10.41
N ILE A 487 -15.10 0.01 -11.14
CA ILE A 487 -14.69 -1.01 -12.11
C ILE A 487 -14.49 -2.38 -11.44
N PRO A 488 -13.58 -2.53 -10.45
CA PRO A 488 -13.40 -3.82 -9.79
C PRO A 488 -14.67 -4.31 -9.07
N ALA A 489 -15.52 -3.40 -8.57
CA ALA A 489 -16.80 -3.78 -7.96
C ALA A 489 -17.76 -4.41 -8.99
N VAL A 490 -17.88 -3.82 -10.19
CA VAL A 490 -18.70 -4.37 -11.28
C VAL A 490 -18.14 -5.72 -11.76
N LEU A 491 -16.81 -5.83 -11.93
CA LEU A 491 -16.18 -7.11 -12.31
C LEU A 491 -16.44 -8.20 -11.28
N ALA A 492 -16.37 -7.87 -9.99
CA ALA A 492 -16.69 -8.79 -8.91
C ALA A 492 -18.17 -9.23 -8.96
N ALA A 493 -19.10 -8.28 -9.16
CA ALA A 493 -20.52 -8.57 -9.30
C ALA A 493 -20.81 -9.49 -10.50
N LEU A 494 -20.20 -9.23 -11.66
CA LEU A 494 -20.33 -10.09 -12.84
C LEU A 494 -19.78 -11.50 -12.61
N ALA A 495 -18.64 -11.63 -11.93
CA ALA A 495 -18.08 -12.93 -11.56
C ALA A 495 -19.02 -13.70 -10.62
N LEU A 496 -19.57 -13.03 -9.60
CA LEU A 496 -20.56 -13.61 -8.70
C LEU A 496 -21.81 -14.06 -9.47
N LEU A 497 -22.41 -13.17 -10.28
CA LEU A 497 -23.61 -13.47 -11.07
C LEU A 497 -23.38 -14.62 -12.06
N GLY A 498 -22.27 -14.60 -12.80
CA GLY A 498 -21.90 -15.65 -13.74
C GLY A 498 -21.73 -17.00 -13.07
N GLY A 499 -21.10 -17.02 -11.89
CA GLY A 499 -20.96 -18.23 -11.10
C GLY A 499 -22.30 -18.75 -10.57
N TRP A 500 -23.18 -17.89 -10.05
CA TRP A 500 -24.51 -18.29 -9.58
C TRP A 500 -25.46 -18.69 -10.71
N ALA A 501 -25.44 -18.04 -11.87
CA ALA A 501 -26.29 -18.42 -13.01
C ALA A 501 -25.96 -19.82 -13.55
N GLY A 502 -24.69 -20.23 -13.51
CA GLY A 502 -24.26 -21.60 -13.79
C GLY A 502 -24.81 -22.63 -12.80
N THR A 503 -25.25 -22.19 -11.61
CA THR A 503 -25.91 -23.05 -10.60
C THR A 503 -27.41 -23.24 -10.83
N SER A 504 -28.08 -22.46 -11.69
CA SER A 504 -29.53 -22.62 -11.92
C SER A 504 -29.86 -23.43 -13.18
N ARG A 505 -29.06 -23.31 -14.26
CA ARG A 505 -29.42 -23.78 -15.62
C ARG A 505 -29.45 -25.30 -15.90
N ARG A 506 -29.14 -26.17 -14.93
CA ARG A 506 -29.25 -27.65 -15.12
C ARG A 506 -30.36 -28.31 -14.30
N GLY A 507 -31.08 -27.56 -13.44
CA GLY A 507 -32.26 -28.07 -12.74
C GLY A 507 -33.51 -28.17 -13.60
N MET A 508 -33.52 -27.55 -14.79
CA MET A 508 -34.67 -27.52 -15.72
C MET A 508 -34.54 -28.44 -16.94
N ARG A 509 -33.48 -29.25 -17.04
CA ARG A 509 -33.29 -30.22 -18.15
C ARG A 509 -33.40 -31.68 -17.71
N GLY A 510 -34.05 -31.94 -16.58
CA GLY A 510 -34.26 -33.27 -16.02
C GLY A 510 -35.61 -33.42 -15.33
N GLY A 511 -36.65 -32.80 -15.91
CA GLY A 511 -38.05 -33.05 -15.59
C GLY A 511 -38.70 -33.78 -16.74
#